data_AF-A0A1X7FVE0-F1
#
_entry.id   AF-A0A1X7FVE0-F1
#
_cell.length_a   1.000
_cell.length_b   1.000
_cell.length_c   1.000
_cell.angle_alpha   90.00
_cell.angle_beta   90.00
_cell.angle_gamma   90.00
#
_symmetry.space_group_name_H-M   'P 1'
#
loop_
_entity.id
_entity.type
_entity.pdbx_description
1 polymer ?
#
loop_
_entity_poly.entity_id
_entity_poly.type
_entity_poly.pdbx_seq_one_letter_code
_entity_poly.pdbx_strand_id
1 'polypeptide(L)'
;MRRQSYRALALTITILLLFASMLSSGAFGQSAKPVPENARASRYGSGWECNQGFRRQDDACLQVELPDNAFLTNTSYGKGWDCRYGFLEKGDQCLTVQVPENAYIDPYSGDRWRCLRGYRQSNMGCDPIKVPENAFLSDSSQGSGWECERGYRATQLACVKLELPAHAYLTTSGDEWRCDRGFEKKDQACVAVQVPENAIFVDAPYGQKWKCDRGFEMKADECLQIKLPENAHLNSTGNGWDCNRPYRLRGDVCIMD
;
A
#
# COMPACT_ATOMS: atom_id res chain seq x y z
N MET A 1 14.41 15.31 -84.18
CA MET A 1 14.90 15.54 -82.79
C MET A 1 14.07 14.85 -81.69
N ARG A 2 13.06 14.01 -81.97
CA ARG A 2 12.29 13.28 -80.92
C ARG A 2 12.78 11.86 -80.59
N ARG A 3 13.69 11.26 -81.38
CA ARG A 3 14.18 9.88 -81.18
C ARG A 3 15.42 9.75 -80.28
N GLN A 4 16.18 10.83 -80.09
CA GLN A 4 17.38 10.83 -79.24
C GLN A 4 17.03 11.01 -77.75
N SER A 5 15.92 11.68 -77.43
CA SER A 5 15.45 11.94 -76.06
C SER A 5 14.98 10.66 -75.34
N TYR A 6 14.38 9.70 -76.06
CA TYR A 6 13.91 8.44 -75.48
C TYR A 6 15.03 7.45 -75.17
N ARG A 7 16.14 7.49 -75.91
CA ARG A 7 17.32 6.64 -75.66
C ARG A 7 18.09 7.09 -74.41
N ALA A 8 18.16 8.40 -74.15
CA ALA A 8 18.77 8.94 -72.95
C ALA A 8 17.94 8.67 -71.68
N LEU A 9 16.61 8.66 -71.78
CA LEU A 9 15.72 8.33 -70.65
C LEU A 9 15.74 6.83 -70.30
N ALA A 10 15.85 5.95 -71.30
CA ALA A 10 15.92 4.50 -71.07
C ALA A 10 17.26 4.05 -70.45
N LEU A 11 18.37 4.73 -70.79
CA LEU A 11 19.71 4.44 -70.24
C LEU A 11 19.85 4.90 -68.78
N THR A 12 19.18 5.99 -68.40
CA THR A 12 19.24 6.54 -67.04
C THR A 12 18.40 5.71 -66.05
N ILE A 13 17.27 5.14 -66.48
CA ILE A 13 16.45 4.24 -65.67
C ILE A 13 17.13 2.87 -65.43
N THR A 14 17.90 2.37 -66.40
CA THR A 14 18.64 1.10 -66.24
C THR A 14 19.86 1.23 -65.32
N ILE A 15 20.53 2.39 -65.28
CA ILE A 15 21.63 2.65 -64.34
C ILE A 15 21.13 2.82 -62.90
N LEU A 16 19.94 3.43 -62.70
CA LEU A 16 19.30 3.54 -61.38
C LEU A 16 18.80 2.20 -60.83
N LEU A 17 18.37 1.26 -61.69
CA LEU A 17 17.96 -0.09 -61.27
C LEU A 17 19.15 -1.01 -60.94
N LEU A 18 20.34 -0.76 -61.50
CA LEU A 18 21.57 -1.51 -61.18
C LEU A 18 22.27 -1.03 -59.89
N PHE A 19 21.98 0.19 -59.41
CA PHE A 19 22.52 0.70 -58.13
C PHE A 19 21.66 0.30 -56.91
N ALA A 20 20.38 -0.02 -57.11
CA ALA A 20 19.47 -0.42 -56.02
C ALA A 20 19.72 -1.86 -55.50
N SER A 21 20.45 -2.69 -56.25
CA SER A 21 20.78 -4.07 -55.85
C SER A 21 22.01 -4.18 -54.94
N MET A 22 22.76 -3.10 -54.71
CA MET A 22 23.98 -3.11 -53.87
C MET A 22 23.76 -2.73 -52.39
N LEU A 23 22.51 -2.51 -51.95
CA LEU A 23 22.14 -2.31 -50.53
C LEU A 23 21.50 -3.57 -49.91
N SER A 24 21.90 -4.76 -50.37
CA SER A 24 21.61 -6.00 -49.65
C SER A 24 22.48 -6.05 -48.39
N SER A 25 22.00 -5.39 -47.34
CA SER A 25 22.51 -5.61 -45.99
C SER A 25 22.34 -7.10 -45.70
N GLY A 26 23.46 -7.83 -45.62
CA GLY A 26 23.46 -9.20 -45.18
C GLY A 26 22.81 -9.25 -43.80
N ALA A 27 21.60 -9.79 -43.72
CA ALA A 27 21.03 -10.20 -42.45
C ALA A 27 21.94 -11.31 -41.94
N PHE A 28 22.86 -10.98 -41.03
CA PHE A 28 23.49 -11.98 -40.16
C PHE A 28 22.36 -12.60 -39.34
N GLY A 29 21.75 -13.66 -39.87
CA GLY A 29 20.97 -14.58 -39.06
C GLY A 29 21.91 -15.08 -37.97
N GLN A 30 21.63 -14.71 -36.72
CA GLN A 30 22.32 -15.30 -35.57
C GLN A 30 22.11 -16.81 -35.69
N SER A 31 23.13 -17.54 -36.14
CA SER A 31 23.13 -18.99 -36.06
C SER A 31 22.88 -19.32 -34.59
N ALA A 32 21.74 -19.96 -34.30
CA ALA A 32 21.45 -20.41 -32.95
C ALA A 32 22.64 -21.22 -32.47
N LYS A 33 23.31 -20.75 -31.40
CA LYS A 33 24.44 -21.50 -30.82
C LYS A 33 23.95 -22.93 -30.57
N PRO A 34 24.73 -23.96 -30.95
CA PRO A 34 24.34 -25.34 -30.71
C PRO A 34 24.04 -25.53 -29.23
N VAL A 35 22.98 -26.29 -28.93
CA VAL A 35 22.61 -26.60 -27.55
C VAL A 35 23.72 -27.47 -26.95
N PRO A 36 24.39 -27.02 -25.87
CA PRO A 36 25.49 -27.77 -25.26
C PRO A 36 24.99 -29.01 -24.51
N GLU A 37 25.91 -29.88 -24.11
CA GLU A 37 25.60 -31.04 -23.28
C GLU A 37 24.93 -30.62 -21.96
N ASN A 38 23.99 -31.42 -21.47
CA ASN A 38 23.20 -31.13 -20.27
C ASN A 38 22.35 -29.84 -20.36
N ALA A 39 22.04 -29.38 -21.58
CA ALA A 39 21.10 -28.30 -21.84
C ALA A 39 19.95 -28.75 -22.75
N ARG A 40 18.86 -27.98 -22.73
CA ARG A 40 17.73 -28.10 -23.64
C ARG A 40 17.42 -26.74 -24.26
N ALA A 41 16.85 -26.73 -25.45
CA ALA A 41 16.44 -25.50 -26.10
C ALA A 41 15.42 -24.73 -25.22
N SER A 42 15.59 -23.40 -25.12
CA SER A 42 14.69 -22.55 -24.35
C SER A 42 13.27 -22.65 -24.92
N ARG A 43 12.27 -22.73 -24.03
CA ARG A 43 10.85 -22.69 -24.42
C ARG A 43 10.44 -21.31 -24.96
N TYR A 44 11.11 -20.25 -24.52
CA TYR A 44 10.80 -18.87 -24.89
C TYR A 44 12.08 -18.19 -25.41
N GLY A 45 12.21 -18.04 -26.72
CA GLY A 45 13.31 -17.32 -27.38
C GLY A 45 14.44 -18.19 -27.97
N SER A 46 15.40 -17.52 -28.62
CA SER A 46 16.59 -18.14 -29.20
C SER A 46 17.68 -18.32 -28.14
N GLY A 47 17.72 -19.49 -27.50
CA GLY A 47 18.70 -19.83 -26.48
C GLY A 47 18.53 -21.25 -25.95
N TRP A 48 19.28 -21.58 -24.90
CA TRP A 48 19.19 -22.86 -24.18
C TRP A 48 19.18 -22.63 -22.67
N GLU A 49 18.63 -23.61 -21.96
CA GLU A 49 18.62 -23.67 -20.50
C GLU A 49 19.22 -24.99 -20.04
N CYS A 50 19.98 -24.98 -18.94
CA CYS A 50 20.52 -26.19 -18.38
C CYS A 50 19.41 -27.11 -17.88
N ASN A 51 19.64 -28.42 -18.02
CA ASN A 51 18.80 -29.45 -17.42
C ASN A 51 18.87 -29.35 -15.89
N GLN A 52 17.86 -29.90 -15.21
CA GLN A 52 17.82 -29.91 -13.75
C GLN A 52 19.07 -30.60 -13.19
N GLY A 53 19.67 -30.00 -12.15
CA GLY A 53 20.95 -30.46 -11.59
C GLY A 53 22.18 -29.93 -12.31
N PHE A 54 21.99 -29.07 -13.31
CA PHE A 54 23.07 -28.36 -14.00
C PHE A 54 22.84 -26.86 -13.99
N ARG A 55 23.92 -26.10 -13.90
CA ARG A 55 23.90 -24.64 -13.91
C ARG A 55 24.74 -24.09 -15.04
N ARG A 56 24.36 -22.92 -15.53
CA ARG A 56 25.06 -22.26 -16.64
C ARG A 56 26.36 -21.64 -16.14
N GLN A 57 27.46 -22.01 -16.78
CA GLN A 57 28.75 -21.36 -16.66
C GLN A 57 29.29 -21.11 -18.07
N ASP A 58 29.35 -19.84 -18.46
CA ASP A 58 29.68 -19.40 -19.82
C ASP A 58 28.77 -20.05 -20.89
N ASP A 59 29.37 -20.80 -21.82
CA ASP A 59 28.70 -21.53 -22.89
C ASP A 59 28.52 -23.04 -22.57
N ALA A 60 28.56 -23.42 -21.29
CA ALA A 60 28.40 -24.81 -20.83
C ALA A 60 27.41 -24.94 -19.65
N CYS A 61 26.90 -26.16 -19.46
CA CYS A 61 26.13 -26.56 -18.29
C CYS A 61 26.99 -27.46 -17.41
N LEU A 62 27.42 -26.95 -16.26
CA LEU A 62 28.17 -27.73 -15.28
C LEU A 62 27.23 -28.34 -14.26
N GLN A 63 27.55 -29.56 -13.82
CA GLN A 63 26.80 -30.22 -12.78
C GLN A 63 26.87 -29.40 -11.49
N VAL A 64 25.73 -29.29 -10.81
CA VAL A 64 25.64 -28.64 -9.51
C VAL A 64 26.19 -29.60 -8.45
N GLU A 65 27.28 -29.20 -7.79
CA GLU A 65 27.73 -29.89 -6.58
C GLU A 65 26.76 -29.58 -5.44
N LEU A 66 26.07 -30.61 -4.96
CA LEU A 66 25.06 -30.47 -3.92
C LEU A 66 25.70 -30.69 -2.56
N PRO A 67 25.82 -29.66 -1.69
CA PRO A 67 26.33 -29.85 -0.35
C PRO A 67 25.33 -30.61 0.55
N ASP A 68 25.82 -31.12 1.68
CA ASP A 68 24.95 -31.73 2.69
C ASP A 68 23.83 -30.77 3.11
N ASN A 69 22.63 -31.31 3.31
CA ASN A 69 21.43 -30.57 3.71
C ASN A 69 20.92 -29.54 2.68
N ALA A 70 21.31 -29.65 1.41
CA ALA A 70 20.73 -28.87 0.31
C ALA A 70 19.77 -29.69 -0.57
N PHE A 71 19.01 -28.99 -1.41
CA PHE A 71 18.23 -29.55 -2.50
C PHE A 71 18.42 -28.73 -3.79
N LEU A 72 18.25 -29.36 -4.95
CA LEU A 72 18.41 -28.68 -6.25
C LEU A 72 17.25 -27.71 -6.51
N THR A 73 17.57 -26.51 -6.98
CA THR A 73 16.57 -25.57 -7.49
C THR A 73 16.30 -25.84 -8.96
N ASN A 74 15.15 -25.38 -9.46
CA ASN A 74 14.84 -25.44 -10.89
C ASN A 74 15.42 -24.25 -11.67
N THR A 75 16.41 -23.54 -11.12
CA THR A 75 17.01 -22.36 -11.76
C THR A 75 18.31 -22.75 -12.46
N SER A 76 18.42 -22.42 -13.75
CA SER A 76 19.64 -22.65 -14.53
C SER A 76 20.73 -21.58 -14.29
N TYR A 77 20.41 -20.54 -13.53
CA TYR A 77 21.30 -19.48 -13.08
C TYR A 77 21.51 -19.54 -11.56
N GLY A 78 22.59 -18.93 -11.08
CA GLY A 78 22.99 -18.95 -9.67
C GLY A 78 23.71 -20.23 -9.26
N LYS A 79 23.54 -20.64 -8.00
CA LYS A 79 24.17 -21.84 -7.44
C LYS A 79 23.48 -23.15 -7.85
N GLY A 80 22.18 -23.08 -8.19
CA GLY A 80 21.40 -24.25 -8.61
C GLY A 80 20.96 -25.16 -7.45
N TRP A 81 21.17 -24.73 -6.21
CA TRP A 81 20.71 -25.41 -4.99
C TRP A 81 20.29 -24.38 -3.95
N ASP A 82 19.49 -24.84 -2.99
CA ASP A 82 19.05 -24.08 -1.82
C ASP A 82 19.09 -24.98 -0.58
N CYS A 83 19.18 -24.38 0.60
CA CYS A 83 19.25 -25.12 1.86
C CYS A 83 17.88 -25.68 2.26
N ARG A 84 17.89 -26.89 2.83
CA ARG A 84 16.68 -27.48 3.41
C ARG A 84 16.22 -26.66 4.61
N TYR A 85 14.94 -26.79 4.95
CA TYR A 85 14.37 -26.20 6.15
C TYR A 85 15.19 -26.58 7.41
N GLY A 86 15.57 -25.59 8.20
CA GLY A 86 16.44 -25.71 9.37
C GLY A 86 17.93 -25.53 9.08
N PHE A 87 18.30 -25.16 7.84
CA PHE A 87 19.67 -24.90 7.45
C PHE A 87 19.83 -23.52 6.83
N LEU A 88 20.91 -22.85 7.22
CA LEU A 88 21.33 -21.53 6.75
C LEU A 88 22.47 -21.69 5.76
N GLU A 89 22.41 -20.96 4.66
CA GLU A 89 23.50 -20.86 3.70
C GLU A 89 24.69 -20.10 4.30
N LYS A 90 25.87 -20.75 4.33
CA LYS A 90 27.14 -20.12 4.70
C LYS A 90 28.25 -20.54 3.74
N GLY A 91 28.54 -19.69 2.76
CA GLY A 91 29.46 -20.02 1.67
C GLY A 91 28.84 -21.06 0.75
N ASP A 92 29.51 -22.18 0.53
CA ASP A 92 29.02 -23.30 -0.29
C ASP A 92 28.54 -24.49 0.55
N GLN A 93 27.99 -24.19 1.73
CA GLN A 93 27.48 -25.17 2.68
C GLN A 93 26.15 -24.73 3.28
N CYS A 94 25.33 -25.72 3.65
CA CYS A 94 24.12 -25.54 4.44
C CYS A 94 24.40 -25.98 5.88
N LEU A 95 24.53 -25.02 6.79
CA LEU A 95 24.81 -25.27 8.20
C LEU A 95 23.51 -25.25 9.01
N THR A 96 23.42 -26.12 10.01
CA THR A 96 22.24 -26.17 10.89
C THR A 96 22.03 -24.83 11.59
N VAL A 97 20.81 -24.31 11.51
CA VAL A 97 20.38 -23.12 12.25
C VAL A 97 20.43 -23.44 13.75
N GLN A 98 21.26 -22.70 14.49
CA GLN A 98 21.32 -22.81 15.95
C GLN A 98 20.12 -22.08 16.54
N VAL A 99 19.18 -22.83 17.12
CA VAL A 99 17.97 -22.28 17.74
C VAL A 99 18.20 -22.16 19.24
N PRO A 100 18.22 -20.94 19.81
CA PRO A 100 18.39 -20.76 21.25
C PRO A 100 17.15 -21.21 22.03
N GLU A 101 17.26 -21.26 23.36
CA GLU A 101 16.10 -21.48 24.23
C GLU A 101 15.02 -20.41 23.98
N ASN A 102 13.75 -20.81 24.07
CA ASN A 102 12.59 -19.96 23.80
C ASN A 102 12.49 -19.43 22.37
N ALA A 103 13.07 -20.14 21.39
CA ALA A 103 12.96 -19.84 19.97
C ALA A 103 12.48 -21.05 19.15
N TYR A 104 12.07 -20.78 17.91
CA TYR A 104 11.67 -21.78 16.92
C TYR A 104 12.10 -21.33 15.52
N ILE A 105 12.26 -22.27 14.58
CA ILE A 105 12.63 -21.94 13.19
C ILE A 105 11.46 -21.21 12.52
N ASP A 106 11.75 -20.12 11.81
CA ASP A 106 10.76 -19.35 11.07
C ASP A 106 10.10 -20.26 10.03
N PRO A 107 8.77 -20.52 10.13
CA PRO A 107 8.09 -21.45 9.24
C PRO A 107 8.05 -20.96 7.79
N TYR A 108 8.27 -19.67 7.54
CA TYR A 108 8.20 -19.09 6.20
C TYR A 108 9.53 -19.15 5.45
N SER A 109 10.65 -18.93 6.12
CA SER A 109 11.97 -18.95 5.46
C SER A 109 12.83 -20.16 5.77
N GLY A 110 12.66 -20.79 6.94
CA GLY A 110 13.39 -22.02 7.30
C GLY A 110 14.89 -21.87 7.57
N ASP A 111 15.46 -20.70 7.31
CA ASP A 111 16.90 -20.37 7.43
C ASP A 111 17.23 -19.48 8.64
N ARG A 112 16.21 -19.04 9.38
CA ARG A 112 16.31 -18.20 10.58
C ARG A 112 15.34 -18.67 11.65
N TRP A 113 15.49 -18.12 12.84
CA TRP A 113 14.62 -18.40 13.98
C TRP A 113 13.85 -17.15 14.42
N ARG A 114 12.78 -17.39 15.17
CA ARG A 114 11.93 -16.39 15.84
C ARG A 114 11.76 -16.78 17.31
N CYS A 115 11.57 -15.79 18.17
CA CYS A 115 11.24 -16.04 19.57
C CYS A 115 9.80 -16.56 19.71
N LEU A 116 9.60 -17.46 20.66
CA LEU A 116 8.26 -17.89 21.08
C LEU A 116 7.46 -16.68 21.59
N ARG A 117 6.13 -16.78 21.54
CA ARG A 117 5.25 -15.78 22.14
C ARG A 117 5.62 -15.57 23.61
N GLY A 118 5.73 -14.30 24.03
CA GLY A 118 6.18 -13.94 25.37
C GLY A 118 7.69 -13.73 25.49
N TYR A 119 8.43 -13.85 24.39
CA TYR A 119 9.86 -13.59 24.35
C TYR A 119 10.22 -12.61 23.24
N ARG A 120 11.30 -11.85 23.45
CA ARG A 120 11.82 -10.87 22.50
C ARG A 120 13.29 -11.15 22.18
N GLN A 121 13.69 -10.80 20.96
CA GLN A 121 15.05 -11.03 20.52
C GLN A 121 16.04 -10.15 21.29
N SER A 122 17.12 -10.77 21.77
CA SER A 122 18.26 -10.14 22.43
C SER A 122 19.56 -10.55 21.73
N ASN A 123 20.70 -10.02 22.18
CA ASN A 123 22.01 -10.40 21.64
C ASN A 123 22.36 -11.88 21.89
N MET A 124 21.77 -12.50 22.92
CA MET A 124 22.08 -13.87 23.32
C MET A 124 20.98 -14.87 22.96
N GLY A 125 19.81 -14.42 22.48
CA GLY A 125 18.70 -15.29 22.12
C GLY A 125 17.36 -14.62 22.32
N CYS A 126 16.51 -15.23 23.14
CA CYS A 126 15.14 -14.80 23.40
C CYS A 126 14.91 -14.55 24.89
N ASP A 127 14.79 -13.27 25.26
CA ASP A 127 14.56 -12.84 26.63
C ASP A 127 13.05 -12.75 26.91
N PRO A 128 12.57 -13.10 28.13
CA PRO A 128 11.16 -13.00 28.47
C PRO A 128 10.68 -11.55 28.46
N ILE A 129 9.49 -11.33 27.90
CA ILE A 129 8.79 -10.06 27.94
C ILE A 129 8.14 -9.90 29.33
N LYS A 130 8.54 -8.86 30.05
CA LYS A 130 7.90 -8.48 31.32
C LYS A 130 6.59 -7.77 31.01
N VAL A 131 5.48 -8.43 31.30
CA VAL A 131 4.13 -7.87 31.14
C VAL A 131 3.76 -7.14 32.44
N PRO A 132 3.49 -5.83 32.41
CA PRO A 132 3.07 -5.08 33.59
C PRO A 132 1.63 -5.42 34.00
N GLU A 133 1.19 -4.91 35.15
CA GLU A 133 -0.21 -5.03 35.58
C GLU A 133 -1.17 -4.34 34.58
N ASN A 134 -2.36 -4.90 34.40
CA ASN A 134 -3.37 -4.45 33.44
C ASN A 134 -2.89 -4.49 31.97
N ALA A 135 -2.07 -5.48 31.63
CA ALA A 135 -1.56 -5.71 30.29
C ALA A 135 -1.58 -7.21 29.93
N PHE A 136 -1.56 -7.49 28.63
CA PHE A 136 -1.48 -8.84 28.08
C PHE A 136 -0.44 -8.92 26.95
N LEU A 137 0.04 -10.13 26.66
CA LEU A 137 0.99 -10.34 25.56
C LEU A 137 0.34 -10.06 24.21
N SER A 138 0.94 -9.17 23.43
CA SER A 138 0.53 -8.93 22.04
C SER A 138 0.95 -10.09 21.14
N ASP A 139 0.33 -10.20 19.97
CA ASP A 139 0.71 -11.18 18.96
C ASP A 139 2.01 -10.80 18.24
N SER A 140 2.42 -9.54 18.33
CA SER A 140 3.70 -9.04 17.85
C SER A 140 4.77 -9.08 18.95
N SER A 141 5.96 -9.56 18.61
CA SER A 141 7.18 -9.40 19.42
C SER A 141 7.90 -8.08 19.15
N GLN A 142 7.38 -7.22 18.28
CA GLN A 142 7.95 -5.90 18.00
C GLN A 142 7.51 -4.90 19.07
N GLY A 143 8.37 -3.93 19.40
CA GLY A 143 8.07 -2.94 20.44
C GLY A 143 8.09 -3.52 21.85
N SER A 144 7.06 -3.22 22.65
CA SER A 144 6.90 -3.72 24.02
C SER A 144 6.62 -5.22 24.10
N GLY A 145 5.97 -5.79 23.07
CA GLY A 145 5.51 -7.17 23.08
C GLY A 145 4.32 -7.43 24.03
N TRP A 146 3.68 -6.35 24.49
CA TRP A 146 2.46 -6.38 25.29
C TRP A 146 1.58 -5.17 24.95
N GLU A 147 0.29 -5.34 25.17
CA GLU A 147 -0.76 -4.32 25.01
C GLU A 147 -1.51 -4.14 26.33
N CYS A 148 -2.03 -2.94 26.56
CA CYS A 148 -2.82 -2.68 27.75
C CYS A 148 -4.22 -3.28 27.64
N GLU A 149 -4.75 -3.72 28.77
CA GLU A 149 -6.16 -4.03 28.89
C GLU A 149 -7.02 -2.82 28.51
N ARG A 150 -8.22 -3.09 27.98
CA ARG A 150 -9.18 -2.06 27.61
C ARG A 150 -9.48 -1.15 28.81
N GLY A 151 -9.36 0.16 28.62
CA GLY A 151 -9.51 1.16 29.68
C GLY A 151 -8.18 1.60 30.29
N TYR A 152 -7.06 1.09 29.79
CA TYR A 152 -5.72 1.51 30.18
C TYR A 152 -4.93 2.01 28.97
N ARG A 153 -4.01 2.94 29.21
CA ARG A 153 -3.12 3.50 28.20
C ARG A 153 -1.68 3.10 28.48
N ALA A 154 -0.97 2.71 27.43
CA ALA A 154 0.43 2.37 27.50
C ALA A 154 1.29 3.61 27.80
N THR A 155 2.15 3.45 28.80
CA THR A 155 3.35 4.27 29.02
C THR A 155 4.58 3.42 28.70
N GLN A 156 5.79 3.95 28.85
CA GLN A 156 7.02 3.20 28.51
C GLN A 156 7.14 1.84 29.22
N LEU A 157 6.63 1.71 30.45
CA LEU A 157 6.83 0.51 31.28
C LEU A 157 5.56 0.04 32.02
N ALA A 158 4.41 0.66 31.79
CA ALA A 158 3.18 0.34 32.53
C ALA A 158 1.92 0.71 31.76
N CYS A 159 0.81 0.11 32.18
CA CYS A 159 -0.54 0.47 31.75
C CYS A 159 -1.19 1.34 32.82
N VAL A 160 -1.52 2.58 32.46
CA VAL A 160 -2.14 3.56 33.37
C VAL A 160 -3.62 3.64 33.04
N LYS A 161 -4.47 3.54 34.08
CA LYS A 161 -5.93 3.60 33.92
C LYS A 161 -6.35 4.93 33.29
N LEU A 162 -7.27 4.85 32.33
CA LEU A 162 -7.91 6.03 31.76
C LEU A 162 -9.00 6.50 32.71
N GLU A 163 -8.88 7.76 33.12
CA GLU A 163 -9.95 8.46 33.83
C GLU A 163 -10.95 9.00 32.79
N LEU A 164 -12.19 8.52 32.88
CA LEU A 164 -13.26 8.91 31.98
C LEU A 164 -14.11 10.00 32.65
N PRO A 165 -14.20 11.21 32.05
CA PRO A 165 -15.12 12.22 32.56
C PRO A 165 -16.58 11.77 32.34
N ALA A 166 -17.52 12.48 32.97
CA ALA A 166 -18.94 12.29 32.68
C ALA A 166 -19.21 12.50 31.18
N HIS A 167 -20.14 11.71 30.63
CA HIS A 167 -20.49 11.72 29.20
C HIS A 167 -19.35 11.29 28.25
N ALA A 168 -18.47 10.41 28.70
CA ALA A 168 -17.43 9.81 27.88
C ALA A 168 -17.52 8.28 27.85
N TYR A 169 -17.07 7.70 26.74
CA TYR A 169 -16.96 6.27 26.52
C TYR A 169 -15.62 5.91 25.89
N LEU A 170 -15.16 4.68 26.11
CA LEU A 170 -13.92 4.16 25.51
C LEU A 170 -14.07 3.93 24.00
N THR A 171 -13.04 4.31 23.22
CA THR A 171 -12.96 3.99 21.79
C THR A 171 -12.91 2.48 21.55
N THR A 172 -13.04 2.04 20.29
CA THR A 172 -12.87 0.63 19.93
C THR A 172 -11.51 0.08 20.34
N SER A 173 -10.44 0.85 20.17
CA SER A 173 -9.08 0.48 20.62
C SER A 173 -8.97 0.37 22.13
N GLY A 174 -9.74 1.16 22.89
CA GLY A 174 -9.83 1.04 24.35
C GLY A 174 -8.71 1.75 25.12
N ASP A 175 -7.77 2.38 24.44
CA ASP A 175 -6.65 3.19 24.96
C ASP A 175 -6.93 4.71 24.90
N GLU A 176 -8.12 5.07 24.43
CA GLU A 176 -8.64 6.42 24.34
C GLU A 176 -10.13 6.47 24.69
N TRP A 177 -10.65 7.67 24.91
CA TRP A 177 -12.06 7.93 25.12
C TRP A 177 -12.58 9.03 24.19
N ARG A 178 -13.88 9.00 23.93
CA ARG A 178 -14.63 10.01 23.17
C ARG A 178 -15.86 10.44 23.97
N CYS A 179 -16.37 11.62 23.65
CA CYS A 179 -17.61 12.09 24.24
C CYS A 179 -18.83 11.42 23.63
N ASP A 180 -19.84 11.19 24.44
CA ASP A 180 -21.17 10.75 24.03
C ASP A 180 -21.73 11.68 22.95
N ARG A 181 -22.66 11.16 22.15
CA ARG A 181 -23.35 11.95 21.15
C ARG A 181 -24.06 13.14 21.82
N GLY A 182 -23.89 14.34 21.26
CA GLY A 182 -24.39 15.58 21.86
C GLY A 182 -23.40 16.28 22.79
N PHE A 183 -22.22 15.69 23.02
CA PHE A 183 -21.13 16.29 23.79
C PHE A 183 -19.88 16.46 22.92
N GLU A 184 -19.11 17.49 23.23
CA GLU A 184 -17.82 17.77 22.59
C GLU A 184 -16.70 17.83 23.62
N LYS A 185 -15.50 17.43 23.19
CA LYS A 185 -14.32 17.42 24.05
C LYS A 185 -13.82 18.85 24.24
N LYS A 186 -13.84 19.33 25.48
CA LYS A 186 -13.17 20.55 25.92
C LYS A 186 -12.20 20.18 27.03
N ASP A 187 -10.91 20.28 26.72
CA ASP A 187 -9.81 19.82 27.58
C ASP A 187 -9.97 18.34 27.99
N GLN A 188 -10.17 18.09 29.29
CA GLN A 188 -10.36 16.76 29.88
C GLN A 188 -11.82 16.46 30.24
N ALA A 189 -12.77 17.21 29.68
CA ALA A 189 -14.19 17.03 29.93
C ALA A 189 -15.00 16.90 28.62
N CYS A 190 -16.16 16.28 28.75
CA CYS A 190 -17.19 16.29 27.72
C CYS A 190 -18.25 17.31 28.10
N VAL A 191 -18.37 18.35 27.28
CA VAL A 191 -19.29 19.46 27.50
C VAL A 191 -20.42 19.35 26.49
N ALA A 192 -21.67 19.54 26.94
CA ALA A 192 -22.83 19.48 26.06
C ALA A 192 -22.70 20.53 24.95
N VAL A 193 -22.93 20.09 23.71
CA VAL A 193 -22.98 20.96 22.55
C VAL A 193 -24.12 21.96 22.74
N GLN A 194 -23.78 23.24 22.68
CA GLN A 194 -24.78 24.31 22.74
C GLN A 194 -25.45 24.40 21.37
N VAL A 195 -26.72 24.02 21.30
CA VAL A 195 -27.55 24.16 20.11
C VAL A 195 -28.42 25.40 20.31
N PRO A 196 -28.25 26.47 19.50
CA PRO A 196 -29.05 27.68 19.64
C PRO A 196 -30.52 27.43 19.25
N GLU A 197 -31.38 28.40 19.53
CA GLU A 197 -32.78 28.35 19.09
C GLU A 197 -32.87 28.24 17.55
N ASN A 198 -33.86 27.52 17.05
CA ASN A 198 -34.06 27.26 15.61
C ASN A 198 -32.88 26.51 14.96
N ALA A 199 -32.24 25.61 15.69
CA ALA A 199 -31.20 24.73 15.21
C ALA A 199 -31.40 23.29 15.71
N ILE A 200 -30.82 22.35 14.97
CA ILE A 200 -30.77 20.93 15.34
C ILE A 200 -29.34 20.45 15.46
N PHE A 201 -29.11 19.57 16.44
CA PHE A 201 -27.85 18.85 16.57
C PHE A 201 -27.58 17.98 15.34
N VAL A 202 -26.34 18.01 14.85
CA VAL A 202 -25.84 17.10 13.83
C VAL A 202 -24.57 16.42 14.30
N ASP A 203 -24.51 15.11 14.10
CA ASP A 203 -23.34 14.31 14.47
C ASP A 203 -22.26 14.41 13.37
N ALA A 204 -21.65 15.60 13.28
CA ALA A 204 -20.55 15.85 12.37
C ALA A 204 -19.23 15.43 13.04
N PRO A 205 -18.30 14.71 12.38
CA PRO A 205 -17.02 14.35 13.00
C PRO A 205 -16.14 15.56 13.27
N TYR A 206 -16.23 16.60 12.43
CA TYR A 206 -15.44 17.83 12.50
C TYR A 206 -16.35 19.06 12.26
N GLY A 207 -15.93 20.22 12.76
CA GLY A 207 -16.66 21.48 12.57
C GLY A 207 -17.93 21.59 13.43
N GLN A 208 -18.86 22.43 12.97
CA GLN A 208 -20.11 22.75 13.67
C GLN A 208 -20.95 21.49 13.94
N LYS A 209 -21.39 21.34 15.18
CA LYS A 209 -22.18 20.18 15.65
C LYS A 209 -23.68 20.43 15.64
N TRP A 210 -24.12 21.50 15.00
CA TRP A 210 -25.52 21.82 14.77
C TRP A 210 -25.68 22.51 13.42
N LYS A 211 -26.91 22.53 12.91
CA LYS A 211 -27.29 23.32 11.74
C LYS A 211 -28.63 23.98 11.98
N CYS A 212 -28.86 25.13 11.35
CA CYS A 212 -30.13 25.83 11.46
C CYS A 212 -31.29 25.02 10.89
N ASP A 213 -32.47 25.18 11.49
CA ASP A 213 -33.72 24.66 10.97
C ASP A 213 -34.04 25.28 9.61
N ARG A 214 -34.84 24.57 8.81
CA ARG A 214 -35.29 25.08 7.50
C ARG A 214 -36.06 26.39 7.71
N GLY A 215 -35.66 27.44 7.00
CA GLY A 215 -36.19 28.80 7.15
C GLY A 215 -35.30 29.72 7.99
N PHE A 216 -34.18 29.21 8.51
CA PHE A 216 -33.22 30.00 9.29
C PHE A 216 -31.83 29.95 8.65
N GLU A 217 -31.10 31.06 8.71
CA GLU A 217 -29.72 31.19 8.23
C GLU A 217 -28.77 31.38 9.41
N MET A 218 -27.55 30.86 9.29
CA MET A 218 -26.52 30.98 10.32
C MET A 218 -25.92 32.38 10.29
N LYS A 219 -25.99 33.10 11.42
CA LYS A 219 -25.24 34.34 11.64
C LYS A 219 -24.47 34.24 12.95
N ALA A 220 -23.14 34.18 12.84
CA ALA A 220 -22.27 33.83 13.96
C ALA A 220 -22.71 32.51 14.61
N ASP A 221 -23.02 32.52 15.90
CA ASP A 221 -23.42 31.34 16.67
C ASP A 221 -24.95 31.22 16.85
N GLU A 222 -25.74 31.90 16.01
CA GLU A 222 -27.20 31.91 16.07
C GLU A 222 -27.84 31.57 14.72
N CYS A 223 -29.10 31.12 14.78
CA CYS A 223 -29.94 30.88 13.62
C CYS A 223 -31.04 31.93 13.54
N LEU A 224 -30.91 32.85 12.59
CA LEU A 224 -31.88 33.92 12.40
C LEU A 224 -32.85 33.58 11.28
N GLN A 225 -34.12 33.93 11.46
CA GLN A 225 -35.17 33.66 10.48
C GLN A 225 -34.87 34.38 9.17
N ILE A 226 -34.93 33.64 8.06
CA ILE A 226 -34.78 34.19 6.73
C ILE A 226 -36.02 35.03 6.40
N LYS A 227 -35.81 36.33 6.19
CA LYS A 227 -36.83 37.21 5.64
C LYS A 227 -36.85 37.04 4.13
N LEU A 228 -37.86 36.34 3.63
CA LEU A 228 -38.03 36.15 2.19
C LEU A 228 -38.47 37.47 1.54
N PRO A 229 -37.74 37.98 0.53
CA PRO A 229 -38.23 39.08 -0.28
C PRO A 229 -39.40 38.64 -1.16
N GLU A 230 -40.12 39.61 -1.73
CA GLU A 230 -41.19 39.31 -2.67
C GLU A 230 -40.66 38.51 -3.86
N ASN A 231 -41.45 37.55 -4.34
CA ASN A 231 -41.08 36.65 -5.43
C ASN A 231 -39.86 35.73 -5.15
N ALA A 232 -39.60 35.37 -3.89
CA ALA A 232 -38.60 34.37 -3.50
C ALA A 232 -39.21 33.13 -2.81
N HIS A 233 -38.43 32.05 -2.74
CA HIS A 233 -38.73 30.83 -1.96
C HIS A 233 -37.46 30.30 -1.29
N LEU A 234 -37.61 29.52 -0.22
CA LEU A 234 -36.48 28.81 0.38
C LEU A 234 -35.90 27.81 -0.61
N ASN A 235 -34.57 27.80 -0.74
CA ASN A 235 -33.86 26.91 -1.65
C ASN A 235 -33.89 25.45 -1.15
N SER A 236 -33.21 24.55 -1.87
CA SER A 236 -33.16 23.12 -1.53
C SER A 236 -32.50 22.84 -0.19
N THR A 237 -31.44 23.59 0.18
CA THR A 237 -30.79 23.44 1.49
C THR A 237 -31.70 23.88 2.63
N GLY A 238 -32.58 24.85 2.35
CA GLY A 238 -33.54 25.38 3.31
C GLY A 238 -32.97 26.42 4.26
N ASN A 239 -31.67 26.69 4.20
CA ASN A 239 -30.99 27.72 4.99
C ASN A 239 -30.54 28.91 4.10
N GLY A 240 -31.14 29.03 2.93
CA GLY A 240 -31.04 30.15 2.00
C GLY A 240 -32.29 30.24 1.14
N TRP A 241 -32.30 31.16 0.17
CA TRP A 241 -33.45 31.39 -0.70
C TRP A 241 -33.02 31.66 -2.14
N ASP A 242 -33.92 31.35 -3.06
CA ASP A 242 -33.78 31.59 -4.50
C ASP A 242 -34.98 32.40 -5.00
N CYS A 243 -34.79 33.15 -6.10
CA CYS A 243 -35.91 33.82 -6.76
C CYS A 243 -36.84 32.80 -7.44
N ASN A 244 -38.15 33.04 -7.34
CA ASN A 244 -39.15 32.35 -8.16
C ASN A 244 -38.89 32.67 -9.63
N ARG A 245 -38.98 31.69 -10.52
CA ARG A 245 -38.89 31.97 -11.97
C ARG A 245 -40.11 32.80 -12.41
N PRO A 246 -39.96 33.80 -13.30
CA PRO A 246 -38.77 34.19 -14.06
C PRO A 246 -37.87 35.26 -13.40
N TYR A 247 -38.11 35.64 -12.15
CA TYR A 247 -37.37 36.70 -11.45
C TYR A 247 -35.90 36.34 -11.22
N ARG A 248 -35.04 37.36 -11.19
CA ARG A 248 -33.59 37.23 -10.98
C ARG A 248 -33.11 38.06 -9.79
N LEU A 249 -32.06 37.55 -9.14
CA LEU A 249 -31.44 38.19 -7.97
C LEU A 249 -30.69 39.47 -8.38
N ARG A 250 -31.03 40.60 -7.75
CA ARG A 250 -30.28 41.86 -7.84
C ARG A 250 -30.14 42.45 -6.44
N GLY A 251 -28.94 42.34 -5.86
CA GLY A 251 -28.77 42.63 -4.43
C GLY A 251 -29.60 41.66 -3.60
N ASP A 252 -30.41 42.17 -2.68
CA ASP A 252 -31.26 41.37 -1.77
C ASP A 252 -32.73 41.28 -2.23
N VAL A 253 -33.02 41.53 -3.51
CA VAL A 253 -34.38 41.48 -4.08
C VAL A 253 -34.45 40.68 -5.37
N CYS A 254 -35.65 40.16 -5.65
CA CYS A 254 -35.98 39.49 -6.91
C CYS A 254 -36.72 40.45 -7.84
N ILE A 255 -36.11 40.76 -8.98
CA ILE A 255 -36.74 41.61 -10.01
C ILE A 255 -37.01 40.82 -11.29
N MET A 256 -38.07 41.20 -11.99
CA MET A 256 -38.34 40.71 -13.34
C MET A 256 -37.46 41.53 -14.28
N ASP A 257 -36.50 40.87 -14.95
CA ASP A 257 -35.73 41.48 -16.03
C ASP A 257 -36.62 41.69 -17.27
#